data_AF-A0A562IFI1-F1
#
_entry.id   AF-A0A562IFI1-F1
#
_cell.length_a   1.000
_cell.length_b   1.000
_cell.length_c   1.000
_cell.angle_alpha   90.00
_cell.angle_beta   90.00
_cell.angle_gamma   90.00
#
_symmetry.space_group_name_H-M   'P 1'
#
loop_
_entity.id
_entity.type
_entity.pdbx_description
1 polymer ?
#
loop_
_entity_poly.entity_id
_entity_poly.type
_entity_poly.pdbx_seq_one_letter_code
_entity_poly.pdbx_strand_id
1 'polypeptide(L)'
;MTTHGPVLPVWSCGGCGAPWPCRTRRQELQAEFADAPISLALYMGAQFARAAEDLTWAHAGTLHRRFLGWLRFGPSSGASVQPGDDHGVRHGERGEEGECRGQDSRGPGVVGEQGEGDQYGRGGGRGVQGESS
;
A
#
# COMPACT_ATOMS: atom_id res chain seq x y z
N MET A 1 11.33 -26.55 -1.93
CA MET A 1 10.98 -25.83 -0.69
C MET A 1 11.29 -24.36 -0.91
N THR A 2 10.35 -23.46 -0.64
CA THR A 2 10.60 -22.02 -0.81
C THR A 2 11.49 -21.58 0.34
N THR A 3 12.76 -21.30 0.05
CA THR A 3 13.76 -20.91 1.06
C THR A 3 13.30 -19.69 1.88
N HIS A 4 12.42 -18.87 1.32
CA HIS A 4 11.92 -17.64 1.93
C HIS A 4 10.60 -17.79 2.71
N GLY A 5 10.41 -18.90 3.43
CA GLY A 5 9.25 -19.11 4.32
C GLY A 5 9.21 -18.20 5.57
N PRO A 6 8.06 -18.08 6.25
CA PRO A 6 7.95 -17.32 7.51
C PRO A 6 8.55 -18.11 8.68
N VAL A 7 9.27 -17.42 9.55
CA VAL A 7 9.71 -17.90 10.86
C VAL A 7 8.81 -17.25 11.90
N LEU A 8 8.02 -18.08 12.58
CA LEU A 8 7.06 -17.67 13.60
C LEU A 8 7.71 -17.71 15.00
N PRO A 9 7.22 -16.92 15.98
CA PRO A 9 6.16 -15.91 15.87
C PRO A 9 6.69 -14.52 15.47
N VAL A 10 7.98 -14.38 15.16
CA VAL A 10 8.59 -13.07 14.82
C VAL A 10 8.24 -12.60 13.40
N TRP A 11 7.69 -13.48 12.57
CA TRP A 11 7.38 -13.24 11.16
C TRP A 11 8.57 -12.71 10.37
N SER A 12 9.76 -13.28 10.59
CA SER A 12 10.95 -13.01 9.77
C SER A 12 11.06 -14.04 8.65
N CYS A 13 11.81 -13.73 7.60
CA CYS A 13 12.00 -14.64 6.48
C CYS A 13 13.14 -15.61 6.76
N GLY A 14 12.87 -16.92 6.73
CA GLY A 14 13.88 -17.96 6.99
C GLY A 14 15.07 -17.97 6.02
N GLY A 15 14.90 -17.41 4.83
CA GLY A 15 15.97 -17.35 3.81
C GLY A 15 16.87 -16.13 3.91
N CYS A 16 16.36 -14.98 4.36
CA CYS A 16 17.10 -13.71 4.31
C CYS A 16 17.04 -12.87 5.59
N GLY A 17 16.33 -13.32 6.62
CA GLY A 17 16.15 -12.60 7.89
C GLY A 17 15.25 -11.36 7.82
N ALA A 18 14.96 -10.82 6.63
CA ALA A 18 14.10 -9.66 6.46
C ALA A 18 12.65 -9.91 6.92
N PRO A 19 11.86 -8.87 7.21
CA PRO A 19 10.45 -9.04 7.57
C PRO A 19 9.69 -9.82 6.50
N TRP A 20 9.05 -10.93 6.88
CA TRP A 20 8.23 -11.74 5.98
C TRP A 20 6.88 -11.06 5.70
N PRO A 21 6.38 -10.99 4.46
CA PRO A 21 6.98 -11.50 3.24
C PRO A 21 8.10 -10.58 2.72
N CYS A 22 9.29 -11.15 2.53
CA CYS A 22 10.42 -10.42 1.97
C CYS A 22 10.21 -10.15 0.47
N ARG A 23 11.04 -9.31 -0.15
CA ARG A 23 10.93 -9.01 -1.61
C ARG A 23 10.96 -10.28 -2.46
N THR A 24 11.87 -11.21 -2.19
CA THR A 24 11.98 -12.48 -2.92
C THR A 24 10.71 -13.32 -2.76
N ARG A 25 10.21 -13.50 -1.53
CA ARG A 25 8.98 -14.28 -1.30
C ARG A 25 7.76 -13.66 -2.00
N ARG A 26 7.66 -12.33 -2.01
CA ARG A 26 6.58 -11.65 -2.75
C ARG A 26 6.64 -11.96 -4.24
N GLN A 27 7.83 -12.01 -4.83
CA GLN A 27 8.00 -12.36 -6.26
C GLN A 27 7.66 -13.84 -6.52
N GLU A 28 8.15 -14.74 -5.67
CA GLU A 28 7.82 -16.17 -5.74
C GLU A 28 6.29 -16.38 -5.66
N LEU A 29 5.62 -15.76 -4.69
CA LEU A 29 4.16 -15.84 -4.54
C LEU A 29 3.41 -15.26 -5.75
N GLN A 30 3.89 -14.19 -6.36
CA GLN A 30 3.28 -13.65 -7.58
C GLN A 30 3.43 -14.62 -8.76
N ALA A 31 4.57 -15.30 -8.89
CA ALA A 31 4.79 -16.29 -9.93
C ALA A 31 3.98 -17.58 -9.68
N GLU A 32 3.95 -18.06 -8.42
CA GLU A 32 3.19 -19.25 -8.00
C GLU A 32 1.69 -19.08 -8.26
N PHE A 33 1.15 -17.87 -8.07
CA PHE A 33 -0.27 -17.57 -8.20
C PHE A 33 -0.60 -16.66 -9.39
N ALA A 34 0.24 -16.67 -10.44
CA ALA A 34 0.08 -15.76 -11.59
C ALA A 34 -1.32 -15.83 -12.24
N ASP A 35 -1.92 -17.02 -12.29
CA ASP A 35 -3.25 -17.27 -12.86
C ASP A 35 -4.38 -17.21 -11.80
N ALA A 36 -4.03 -17.08 -10.52
CA ALA A 36 -4.97 -17.17 -9.40
C ALA A 36 -4.78 -16.02 -8.38
N PRO A 37 -4.96 -14.74 -8.78
CA PRO A 37 -4.73 -13.59 -7.91
C PRO A 37 -5.64 -13.54 -6.68
N ILE A 38 -6.87 -14.06 -6.80
CA ILE A 38 -7.79 -14.18 -5.67
C ILE A 38 -7.27 -15.19 -4.64
N SER A 39 -6.75 -16.33 -5.10
CA SER A 39 -6.15 -17.33 -4.22
C SER A 39 -4.92 -16.78 -3.48
N LEU A 40 -4.09 -15.97 -4.16
CA LEU A 40 -2.98 -15.27 -3.51
C LEU A 40 -3.46 -14.33 -2.40
N ALA A 41 -4.52 -13.55 -2.67
CA ALA A 41 -5.08 -12.62 -1.71
C ALA A 41 -5.66 -13.34 -0.49
N LEU A 42 -6.37 -14.45 -0.70
CA LEU A 42 -6.89 -15.29 0.39
C LEU A 42 -5.76 -15.88 1.23
N TYR A 43 -4.72 -16.42 0.57
CA TYR A 43 -3.54 -16.93 1.26
C TYR A 43 -2.88 -15.84 2.11
N MET A 44 -2.61 -14.66 1.53
CA MET A 44 -1.98 -13.56 2.25
C MET A 44 -2.88 -12.97 3.34
N GLY A 45 -4.20 -12.98 3.17
CA GLY A 45 -5.16 -12.59 4.19
C GLY A 45 -5.13 -13.52 5.40
N ALA A 46 -5.03 -14.84 5.18
CA ALA A 46 -4.88 -15.82 6.26
C ALA A 46 -3.55 -15.63 7.01
N GLN A 47 -2.46 -15.32 6.31
CA GLN A 47 -1.18 -15.02 6.95
C GLN A 47 -1.21 -13.69 7.72
N PHE A 48 -1.90 -12.67 7.20
CA PHE A 48 -2.11 -11.41 7.90
C PHE A 48 -2.85 -11.60 9.23
N ALA A 49 -3.92 -12.41 9.24
CA ALA A 49 -4.69 -12.67 10.46
C ALA A 49 -3.82 -13.29 11.55
N ARG A 50 -3.07 -14.35 11.20
CA ARG A 50 -2.12 -14.99 12.14
C ARG A 50 -1.03 -14.02 12.60
N ALA A 51 -0.53 -13.17 11.70
CA ALA A 51 0.49 -12.19 12.04
C ALA A 51 -0.03 -11.10 12.97
N ALA A 52 -1.30 -10.73 12.87
CA ALA A 52 -1.94 -9.79 13.79
C ALA A 52 -2.11 -10.39 15.19
N GLU A 53 -2.29 -11.72 15.29
CA GLU A 53 -2.33 -12.44 16.57
C GLU A 53 -0.93 -12.55 17.22
N ASP A 54 0.11 -12.82 16.43
CA ASP A 54 1.48 -12.94 16.95
C ASP A 54 2.15 -11.58 17.23
N LEU A 55 1.89 -10.57 16.39
CA LEU A 55 2.48 -9.24 16.46
C LEU A 55 1.48 -8.22 17.00
N THR A 56 0.86 -8.50 18.15
CA THR A 56 -0.18 -7.66 18.76
C THR A 56 0.26 -6.21 19.04
N TRP A 57 1.56 -5.98 19.20
CA TRP A 57 2.15 -4.66 19.39
C TRP A 57 2.30 -3.85 18.08
N ALA A 58 2.20 -4.50 16.92
CA ALA A 58 2.36 -3.84 15.63
C ALA A 58 1.04 -3.15 15.19
N HIS A 59 1.16 -1.93 14.69
CA HIS A 59 -0.02 -1.20 14.16
C HIS A 59 -0.65 -1.94 12.98
N ALA A 60 -1.98 -2.10 13.01
CA ALA A 60 -2.76 -2.78 11.98
C ALA A 60 -2.48 -2.25 10.56
N GLY A 61 -2.35 -0.93 10.40
CA GLY A 61 -2.03 -0.30 9.10
C GLY A 61 -0.65 -0.70 8.57
N THR A 62 0.33 -0.93 9.44
CA THR A 62 1.67 -1.40 9.05
C THR A 62 1.63 -2.85 8.59
N LEU A 63 0.92 -3.73 9.32
CA LEU A 63 0.73 -5.12 8.91
C LEU A 63 -0.07 -5.21 7.61
N HIS A 64 -1.12 -4.42 7.45
CA HIS A 64 -1.93 -4.39 6.23
C HIS A 64 -1.08 -4.01 5.01
N ARG A 65 -0.31 -2.90 5.06
CA ARG A 65 0.57 -2.51 3.95
C ARG A 65 1.64 -3.57 3.64
N ARG A 66 2.17 -4.23 4.67
CA ARG A 66 3.21 -5.26 4.53
C ARG A 66 2.68 -6.53 3.86
N PHE A 67 1.52 -7.02 4.27
CA PHE A 67 0.97 -8.30 3.78
C PHE A 67 0.15 -8.11 2.50
N LEU A 68 -0.67 -7.06 2.43
CA LEU A 68 -1.68 -6.88 1.36
C LEU A 68 -1.35 -5.70 0.44
N GLY A 69 -0.57 -4.72 0.88
CA GLY A 69 -0.35 -3.46 0.14
C GLY A 69 0.42 -3.59 -1.18
N TRP A 70 0.96 -4.76 -1.50
CA TRP A 70 1.65 -5.03 -2.76
C TRP A 70 0.84 -5.94 -3.70
N LEU A 71 -0.32 -6.44 -3.27
CA LEU A 71 -1.19 -7.26 -4.11
C LEU A 71 -1.82 -6.39 -5.19
N ARG A 72 -1.69 -6.82 -6.45
CA ARG A 72 -2.29 -6.15 -7.60
C ARG A 72 -3.66 -6.77 -7.84
N PHE A 73 -4.71 -6.12 -7.36
CA PHE A 73 -6.06 -6.41 -7.82
C PHE A 73 -6.26 -5.64 -9.12
N GLY A 74 -6.04 -6.29 -10.26
CA GLY A 74 -6.50 -5.73 -11.54
C GLY A 74 -8.02 -5.57 -11.52
N PRO A 75 -8.63 -4.76 -12.41
CA PRO A 75 -10.04 -4.95 -12.70
C PRO A 75 -10.18 -6.40 -13.14
N SER A 76 -10.86 -7.19 -12.31
CA SER A 76 -11.08 -8.62 -12.45
C SER A 76 -11.10 -9.05 -13.92
N SER A 77 -10.24 -10.00 -14.27
CA SER A 77 -10.01 -10.58 -15.61
C SER A 77 -11.23 -11.29 -16.24
N GLY A 78 -12.40 -10.66 -16.21
CA GLY A 78 -13.67 -11.13 -16.76
C GLY A 78 -14.59 -10.01 -17.25
N ALA A 79 -14.09 -8.78 -17.42
CA ALA A 79 -14.84 -7.70 -18.04
C ALA A 79 -14.05 -7.06 -19.19
N SER A 80 -13.61 -7.89 -20.14
CA SER A 80 -13.54 -7.43 -21.52
C SER A 80 -14.96 -7.44 -22.10
N VAL A 81 -15.87 -6.61 -21.55
CA VAL A 81 -16.91 -6.02 -22.39
C VAL A 81 -16.15 -5.01 -23.22
N GLN A 82 -15.77 -5.40 -24.43
CA GLN A 82 -15.41 -4.41 -25.43
C GLN A 82 -16.69 -3.60 -25.67
N PRO A 83 -16.72 -2.29 -25.41
CA PRO A 83 -17.77 -1.46 -25.97
C PRO A 83 -17.65 -1.65 -27.48
N GLY A 84 -18.60 -2.37 -28.07
CA GLY A 84 -18.68 -2.53 -29.51
C GLY A 84 -18.66 -1.15 -30.13
N ASP A 85 -17.68 -0.94 -30.99
CA ASP A 85 -17.55 0.19 -31.88
C ASP A 85 -18.85 0.38 -32.70
N ASP A 86 -19.82 1.14 -32.18
CA ASP A 86 -20.90 1.73 -32.99
C ASP A 86 -20.34 2.98 -33.70
N HIS A 87 -19.51 2.73 -34.72
CA HIS A 87 -19.17 3.76 -35.68
C HIS A 87 -20.25 3.81 -36.77
N GLY A 88 -21.24 4.69 -36.59
CA GLY A 88 -21.80 5.41 -37.73
C GLY A 88 -23.25 5.86 -37.65
N VAL A 89 -23.49 7.06 -37.13
CA VAL A 89 -24.40 8.02 -37.80
C VAL A 89 -23.78 9.41 -37.76
N ARG A 90 -23.59 9.97 -38.96
CA ARG A 90 -23.11 11.33 -39.21
C ARG A 90 -24.22 12.37 -39.01
N HIS A 91 -23.81 13.47 -38.39
CA HIS A 91 -24.19 14.88 -38.60
C HIS A 91 -25.66 15.26 -38.83
N GLY A 92 -26.19 16.01 -37.84
CA GLY A 92 -27.18 17.06 -38.04
C GLY A 92 -26.59 18.40 -37.58
N GLU A 93 -26.19 19.21 -38.54
CA GLU A 93 -25.76 20.61 -38.40
C GLU A 93 -26.98 21.55 -38.21
N ARG A 94 -26.99 22.39 -37.16
CA ARG A 94 -27.80 23.63 -37.11
C ARG A 94 -27.45 24.56 -35.94
N GLY A 95 -27.02 25.80 -36.28
CA GLY A 95 -27.16 27.06 -35.51
C GLY A 95 -26.30 27.19 -34.25
N GLU A 96 -25.15 27.87 -34.22
CA GLU A 96 -24.92 29.33 -34.36
C GLU A 96 -25.57 30.17 -33.24
N GLU A 97 -24.71 31.02 -32.64
CA GLU A 97 -24.94 32.16 -31.74
C GLU A 97 -25.14 31.92 -30.22
N GLY A 98 -24.10 32.25 -29.46
CA GLY A 98 -24.06 32.24 -27.99
C GLY A 98 -22.85 32.95 -27.41
N GLU A 99 -22.68 34.22 -27.82
CA GLU A 99 -22.05 35.36 -27.10
C GLU A 99 -20.87 35.09 -26.14
N CYS A 100 -19.70 35.60 -26.52
CA CYS A 100 -18.53 35.78 -25.68
C CYS A 100 -18.67 37.03 -24.80
N ARG A 101 -18.73 36.92 -23.45
CA ARG A 101 -18.19 37.97 -22.56
C ARG A 101 -18.11 37.54 -21.08
N GLY A 102 -16.95 37.71 -20.47
CA GLY A 102 -16.80 37.75 -19.02
C GLY A 102 -15.45 37.28 -18.50
N GLN A 103 -14.42 38.09 -18.71
CA GLN A 103 -13.14 38.01 -17.99
C GLN A 103 -13.28 38.64 -16.59
N ASP A 104 -12.26 38.44 -15.74
CA ASP A 104 -12.00 39.06 -14.41
C ASP A 104 -12.63 38.30 -13.22
N SER A 105 -11.97 37.97 -12.09
CA SER A 105 -10.84 38.58 -11.34
C SER A 105 -10.15 37.45 -10.52
N ARG A 106 -8.82 37.33 -10.42
CA ARG A 106 -7.87 38.05 -9.54
C ARG A 106 -8.30 38.16 -8.06
N GLY A 107 -7.60 37.44 -7.16
CA GLY A 107 -7.61 37.70 -5.70
C GLY A 107 -6.72 36.74 -4.90
N PRO A 108 -6.04 37.18 -3.82
CA PRO A 108 -4.67 36.76 -3.48
C PRO A 108 -4.55 35.78 -2.31
N GLY A 109 -3.31 35.29 -2.12
CA GLY A 109 -2.93 34.30 -1.11
C GLY A 109 -2.91 34.80 0.34
N VAL A 110 -2.71 33.83 1.23
CA VAL A 110 -2.33 34.05 2.62
C VAL A 110 -1.09 33.23 2.94
N VAL A 111 -0.13 33.97 3.48
CA VAL A 111 1.10 33.52 4.12
C VAL A 111 0.81 33.10 5.58
N GLY A 112 1.71 32.30 6.15
CA GLY A 112 1.77 31.98 7.59
C GLY A 112 2.69 30.77 7.77
N GLU A 113 4.01 30.94 7.80
CA GLU A 113 4.83 31.28 8.99
C GLU A 113 4.68 30.23 10.12
N GLN A 114 5.65 29.33 10.22
CA GLN A 114 6.73 29.34 11.24
C GLN A 114 6.25 28.89 12.63
N GLY A 115 6.73 27.71 13.02
CA GLY A 115 6.63 27.17 14.38
C GLY A 115 7.88 26.35 14.66
N GLU A 116 8.97 27.08 14.92
CA GLU A 116 10.23 26.59 15.46
C GLU A 116 9.99 26.02 16.88
N GLY A 117 10.55 24.86 17.15
CA GLY A 117 10.36 24.11 18.38
C GLY A 117 11.56 23.22 18.68
N ASP A 118 12.76 23.79 18.60
CA ASP A 118 13.90 23.32 19.37
C ASP A 118 13.56 23.39 20.86
N GLN A 119 13.74 22.28 21.57
CA GLN A 119 14.28 22.20 22.94
C GLN A 119 13.74 20.97 23.66
N TYR A 120 14.56 19.92 23.82
CA TYR A 120 14.79 19.12 25.04
C TYR A 120 15.36 17.77 24.58
N GLY A 121 16.39 17.17 25.15
CA GLY A 121 17.16 17.46 26.35
C GLY A 121 18.06 16.24 26.54
N ARG A 122 19.37 16.50 26.61
CA ARG A 122 20.43 15.55 26.91
C ARG A 122 20.23 14.90 28.29
N GLY A 123 20.51 13.61 28.41
CA GLY A 123 20.76 12.92 29.69
C GLY A 123 20.45 11.42 29.56
N GLY A 124 21.39 10.47 29.52
CA GLY A 124 22.64 10.41 30.26
C GLY A 124 22.42 9.72 31.60
N GLY A 125 22.22 8.40 31.61
CA GLY A 125 22.02 7.61 32.82
C GLY A 125 22.52 6.18 32.67
N ARG A 126 23.83 5.99 32.89
CA ARG A 126 24.46 4.69 33.18
C ARG A 126 24.07 4.28 34.60
N GLY A 127 23.66 3.04 34.81
CA GLY A 127 23.48 2.42 36.13
C GLY A 127 23.38 0.90 35.98
N VAL A 128 24.52 0.22 35.92
CA VAL A 128 25.11 -0.64 36.97
C VAL A 128 24.48 -2.02 37.10
N GLN A 129 25.37 -3.00 37.11
CA GLN A 129 25.13 -4.44 37.17
C GLN A 129 24.57 -4.84 38.53
N GLY A 130 23.63 -5.78 38.53
CA GLY A 130 23.14 -6.46 39.71
C GLY A 130 23.42 -7.96 39.56
N GLU A 131 24.66 -8.33 39.86
CA GLU A 131 25.09 -9.67 40.26
C GLU A 131 24.53 -10.01 41.65
N SER A 132 24.00 -11.23 41.81
CA SER A 132 23.78 -11.99 43.06
C SER A 132 22.71 -13.06 42.76
N SER A 133 22.81 -14.34 43.09
CA SER A 133 23.89 -15.23 43.55
C SER A 133 23.37 -16.65 43.30
#